data_AF-A0A957L619-F1
#
_entry.id   AF-A0A957L619-F1
#
_cell.length_a   1.000
_cell.length_b   1.000
_cell.length_c   1.000
_cell.angle_alpha   90.00
_cell.angle_beta   90.00
_cell.angle_gamma   90.00
#
_symmetry.space_group_name_H-M   'P 1'
#
loop_
_entity.id
_entity.type
_entity.pdbx_description
1 polymer ?
#
loop_
_entity_poly.entity_id
_entity_poly.type
_entity_poly.pdbx_seq_one_letter_code
_entity_poly.pdbx_strand_id
1 'polypeptide(L)'
;MKRLRSIVFIVGLTMLLLSLTLITLTLSEEAAAQSELPPNHPDISSLGMSAYNGPAIITATLNDLFVPGTQPGDLEDTIAPPNTCRACHAGYNSPPDDANETWHAWGGSMMSQSARDPLFWAALDIANADVENGGAFCIRCHAPQAWLEGRGAADGSQIAGDDFEGVQCEVCHRLVDPVYATENPDRDLIVLAGISPTVSVTGTAGMIVDPLDERRGPFDLQTDWSFNPHGALGLDWPLVSPYHQEAMLCGTCHDISNPLLSWNPTTEQYELNDPDTPSPDLSQGFPVERTYSEWLLSSYNTPQGVYAPQFGGNKDYVSICQDCHMHDITGAAGAIGGNSVIRNDQPLHDLTGASTWVPLMLPLHPVFSQT
;
A
#
# COMPACT_ATOMS: atom_id res chain seq x y z
N MET A 1 -48.25 43.57 28.40
CA MET A 1 -48.69 43.25 27.01
C MET A 1 -47.87 43.94 25.91
N LYS A 2 -47.56 45.25 25.97
CA LYS A 2 -46.78 45.93 24.90
C LYS A 2 -45.35 45.39 24.70
N ARG A 3 -44.60 45.14 25.80
CA ARG A 3 -43.22 44.61 25.72
C ARG A 3 -43.13 43.19 25.14
N LEU A 4 -44.10 42.33 25.43
CA LEU A 4 -44.11 40.95 24.93
C LEU A 4 -44.38 40.89 23.41
N ARG A 5 -45.23 41.79 22.89
CA ARG A 5 -45.48 41.91 21.44
C ARG A 5 -44.24 42.41 20.68
N SER A 6 -43.47 43.33 21.27
CA SER A 6 -42.22 43.81 20.66
C SER A 6 -41.15 42.72 20.59
N ILE A 7 -41.02 41.89 21.63
CA ILE A 7 -40.04 40.78 21.64
C ILE A 7 -40.39 39.72 20.60
N VAL A 8 -41.66 39.31 20.51
CA VAL A 8 -42.11 38.33 19.51
C VAL A 8 -41.92 38.86 18.08
N PHE A 9 -42.15 40.16 17.86
CA PHE A 9 -41.94 40.77 16.54
C PHE A 9 -40.46 40.84 16.16
N ILE A 10 -39.56 41.17 17.11
CA ILE A 10 -38.12 41.21 16.88
C ILE A 10 -37.61 39.79 16.56
N VAL A 11 -37.95 38.78 17.38
CA VAL A 11 -37.50 37.39 17.17
C VAL A 11 -38.02 36.81 15.85
N GLY A 12 -39.28 37.11 15.49
CA GLY A 12 -39.83 36.69 14.19
C GLY A 12 -39.11 37.34 13.02
N LEU A 13 -38.75 38.62 13.13
CA LEU A 13 -38.01 39.33 12.09
C LEU A 13 -36.57 38.83 11.96
N THR A 14 -35.88 38.53 13.07
CA THR A 14 -34.53 37.93 13.01
C THR A 14 -34.54 36.54 12.39
N MET A 15 -35.52 35.70 12.74
CA MET A 15 -35.66 34.35 12.17
C MET A 15 -35.96 34.40 10.67
N LEU A 16 -36.78 35.36 10.22
CA LEU A 16 -37.06 35.57 8.79
C LEU A 16 -35.83 36.10 8.03
N LEU A 17 -35.05 36.99 8.63
CA LEU A 17 -33.82 37.50 8.02
C LEU A 17 -32.76 36.41 7.91
N LEU A 18 -32.59 35.56 8.94
CA LEU A 18 -31.69 34.41 8.91
C LEU A 18 -32.11 33.37 7.86
N SER A 19 -33.40 33.09 7.71
CA SER A 19 -33.87 32.14 6.69
C SER A 19 -33.67 32.67 5.26
N LEU A 20 -33.87 33.97 5.02
CA LEU A 20 -33.55 34.59 3.73
C LEU A 20 -32.03 34.62 3.45
N THR A 21 -31.17 34.75 4.48
CA THR A 21 -29.71 34.69 4.28
C THR A 21 -29.24 33.26 3.98
N LEU A 22 -29.82 32.24 4.62
CA LEU A 22 -29.52 30.84 4.28
C LEU A 22 -29.98 30.47 2.86
N ILE A 23 -31.16 30.93 2.44
CA ILE A 23 -31.68 30.66 1.09
C ILE A 23 -30.82 31.35 0.01
N THR A 24 -30.27 32.53 0.29
CA THR A 24 -29.37 33.21 -0.65
C THR A 24 -27.99 32.56 -0.71
N LEU A 25 -27.49 31.97 0.38
CA LEU A 25 -26.26 31.18 0.39
C LEU A 25 -26.41 29.87 -0.41
N THR A 26 -27.52 29.15 -0.26
CA THR A 26 -27.76 27.87 -0.98
C THR A 26 -28.09 28.05 -2.46
N LEU A 27 -28.49 29.26 -2.89
CA LEU A 27 -28.74 29.59 -4.30
C LEU A 27 -27.54 30.25 -4.97
N SER A 28 -26.44 30.49 -4.23
CA SER A 28 -25.21 31.11 -4.74
C SER A 28 -24.07 30.12 -5.01
N GLU A 29 -24.25 28.83 -4.71
CA GLU A 29 -23.39 27.77 -5.25
C GLU A 29 -23.79 27.49 -6.70
N GLU A 30 -23.47 28.43 -7.60
CA GLU A 30 -23.05 28.01 -8.93
C GLU A 30 -21.83 27.11 -8.70
N ALA A 31 -21.92 25.86 -9.16
CA ALA A 31 -20.79 24.93 -9.21
C ALA A 31 -19.57 25.73 -9.67
N ALA A 32 -18.52 25.76 -8.85
CA ALA A 32 -17.30 26.46 -9.19
C ALA A 32 -16.92 26.05 -10.61
N ALA A 33 -17.05 27.00 -11.55
CA ALA A 33 -16.66 26.78 -12.92
C ALA A 33 -15.23 26.24 -12.88
N GLN A 34 -15.02 25.08 -13.50
CA GLN A 34 -13.68 24.55 -13.73
C GLN A 34 -12.81 25.72 -14.20
N SER A 35 -11.74 25.99 -13.46
CA SER A 35 -10.81 27.05 -13.82
C SER A 35 -10.44 26.90 -15.30
N GLU A 36 -10.56 27.96 -16.10
CA GLU A 36 -10.11 27.93 -17.49
C GLU A 36 -8.70 27.33 -17.54
N LEU A 37 -8.52 26.33 -18.41
CA LEU A 37 -7.24 25.68 -18.60
C LEU A 37 -6.17 26.73 -18.94
N PRO A 38 -4.92 26.56 -18.47
CA PRO A 38 -3.87 27.53 -18.74
C PRO A 38 -3.70 27.78 -20.25
N PRO A 39 -3.29 28.99 -20.69
CA PRO A 39 -3.25 29.38 -22.12
C PRO A 39 -2.40 28.48 -23.03
N ASN A 40 -1.56 27.65 -22.42
CA ASN A 40 -0.64 26.71 -23.04
C ASN A 40 -1.05 25.25 -22.83
N HIS A 41 -2.28 24.98 -22.37
CA HIS A 41 -2.82 23.64 -22.35
C HIS A 41 -2.99 23.16 -23.82
N PRO A 42 -2.39 22.02 -24.21
CA PRO A 42 -2.55 21.51 -25.56
C PRO A 42 -4.03 21.27 -25.86
N ASP A 43 -4.48 21.75 -27.01
CA ASP A 43 -5.83 21.49 -27.50
C ASP A 43 -5.94 20.04 -27.96
N ILE A 44 -6.44 19.18 -27.06
CA ILE A 44 -6.66 17.76 -27.33
C ILE A 44 -7.69 17.52 -28.45
N SER A 45 -8.47 18.54 -28.84
CA SER A 45 -9.41 18.43 -29.96
C SER A 45 -8.72 18.44 -31.34
N SER A 46 -7.47 18.90 -31.38
CA SER A 46 -6.64 18.95 -32.59
C SER A 46 -5.81 17.68 -32.81
N LEU A 47 -5.73 16.80 -31.81
CA LEU A 47 -5.29 15.43 -32.01
C LEU A 47 -6.37 14.76 -32.85
N GLY A 48 -6.12 14.62 -34.16
CA GLY A 48 -7.03 13.98 -35.08
C GLY A 48 -7.46 12.63 -34.52
N MET A 49 -8.66 12.61 -33.94
CA MET A 49 -9.29 11.42 -33.40
C MET A 49 -9.74 10.59 -34.60
N SER A 50 -8.74 10.00 -35.26
CA SER A 50 -8.93 8.85 -36.14
C SER A 50 -9.81 7.91 -35.35
N ALA A 51 -11.00 7.61 -35.87
CA ALA A 51 -12.10 6.94 -35.19
C ALA A 51 -11.61 6.14 -33.98
N TYR A 52 -11.83 6.68 -32.77
CA TYR A 52 -11.69 5.92 -31.55
C TYR A 52 -12.77 4.83 -31.63
N ASN A 53 -12.44 3.73 -32.32
CA ASN A 53 -13.00 2.44 -31.99
C ASN A 53 -12.72 2.35 -30.49
N GLY A 54 -13.76 2.31 -29.65
CA GLY A 54 -13.58 2.16 -28.21
C GLY A 54 -12.53 1.10 -27.88
N PRO A 55 -11.89 1.14 -26.70
CA PRO A 55 -10.86 0.18 -26.37
C PRO A 55 -11.42 -1.20 -26.68
N ALA A 56 -10.76 -1.91 -27.60
CA ALA A 56 -11.13 -3.28 -27.86
C ALA A 56 -10.81 -4.01 -26.58
N ILE A 57 -11.85 -4.39 -25.82
CA ILE A 57 -11.69 -5.14 -24.57
C ILE A 57 -10.77 -6.32 -24.88
N ILE A 58 -9.61 -6.35 -24.24
CA ILE A 58 -8.73 -7.51 -24.30
C ILE A 58 -9.39 -8.58 -23.43
N THR A 59 -9.85 -9.66 -24.07
CA THR A 59 -10.31 -10.83 -23.35
C THR A 59 -9.11 -11.51 -22.71
N ALA A 60 -8.97 -11.37 -21.39
CA ALA A 60 -7.95 -12.03 -20.59
C ALA A 60 -8.61 -12.89 -19.50
N THR A 61 -7.96 -14.00 -19.20
CA THR A 61 -8.27 -14.90 -18.09
C THR A 61 -7.36 -14.59 -16.91
N LEU A 62 -7.66 -15.16 -15.74
CA LEU A 62 -6.74 -15.10 -14.60
C LEU A 62 -5.41 -15.80 -14.88
N ASN A 63 -5.36 -16.73 -15.84
CA ASN A 63 -4.14 -17.42 -16.23
C ASN A 63 -3.20 -16.48 -17.01
N ASP A 64 -3.74 -15.56 -17.81
CA ASP A 64 -2.97 -14.51 -18.50
C ASP A 64 -2.32 -13.51 -17.53
N LEU A 65 -2.97 -13.30 -16.39
CA LEU A 65 -2.52 -12.40 -15.32
C LEU A 65 -1.73 -13.13 -14.22
N PHE A 66 -1.41 -14.41 -14.43
CA PHE A 66 -0.74 -15.22 -13.42
C PHE A 66 0.67 -14.68 -13.13
N VAL A 67 0.97 -14.53 -11.84
CA VAL A 67 2.30 -14.20 -11.33
C VAL A 67 2.70 -15.22 -10.26
N PRO A 68 3.93 -15.77 -10.31
CA PRO A 68 4.46 -16.68 -9.28
C PRO A 68 4.39 -16.14 -7.84
N GLY A 69 4.65 -17.00 -6.86
CA GLY A 69 4.56 -16.69 -5.43
C GLY A 69 3.32 -17.29 -4.78
N THR A 70 2.98 -16.83 -3.57
CA THR A 70 1.83 -17.34 -2.81
C THR A 70 0.52 -16.99 -3.53
N GLN A 71 -0.31 -18.00 -3.77
CA GLN A 71 -1.59 -17.89 -4.48
C GLN A 71 -2.77 -17.84 -3.50
N PRO A 72 -3.96 -17.39 -3.97
CA PRO A 72 -5.17 -17.42 -3.16
C PRO A 72 -5.47 -18.82 -2.61
N GLY A 73 -5.64 -18.92 -1.30
CA GLY A 73 -5.92 -20.19 -0.60
C GLY A 73 -4.70 -21.01 -0.19
N ASP A 74 -3.47 -20.52 -0.45
CA ASP A 74 -2.23 -21.18 0.00
C ASP A 74 -1.92 -20.94 1.48
N LEU A 75 -2.55 -19.94 2.11
CA LEU A 75 -2.36 -19.66 3.54
C LEU A 75 -3.08 -20.71 4.39
N GLU A 76 -2.37 -21.24 5.39
CA GLU A 76 -2.95 -22.08 6.44
C GLU A 76 -3.52 -21.21 7.57
N ASP A 77 -2.76 -20.18 7.98
CA ASP A 77 -3.21 -19.14 8.90
C ASP A 77 -3.53 -17.86 8.11
N THR A 78 -4.76 -17.37 8.24
CA THR A 78 -5.24 -16.11 7.65
C THR A 78 -4.39 -14.92 8.08
N ILE A 79 -4.44 -13.82 7.34
CA ILE A 79 -3.75 -12.58 7.73
C ILE A 79 -4.49 -11.99 8.94
N ALA A 80 -3.82 -11.84 10.08
CA ALA A 80 -4.47 -11.24 11.24
C ALA A 80 -4.72 -9.74 11.00
N PRO A 81 -5.89 -9.23 11.38
CA PRO A 81 -6.21 -7.85 11.15
C PRO A 81 -5.34 -6.94 12.02
N PRO A 82 -5.03 -5.74 11.56
CA PRO A 82 -3.90 -5.00 12.13
C PRO A 82 -4.23 -4.42 13.53
N ASN A 83 -5.52 -4.32 13.87
CA ASN A 83 -6.01 -4.03 15.22
C ASN A 83 -5.51 -5.03 16.29
N THR A 84 -5.13 -6.25 15.93
CA THR A 84 -4.51 -7.21 16.85
C THR A 84 -3.15 -6.74 17.34
N CYS A 85 -2.40 -6.00 16.50
CA CYS A 85 -1.08 -5.48 16.79
C CYS A 85 -1.15 -4.20 17.65
N ARG A 86 -2.23 -3.43 17.50
CA ARG A 86 -2.46 -2.16 18.21
C ARG A 86 -2.27 -2.24 19.72
N ALA A 87 -2.64 -3.35 20.35
CA ALA A 87 -2.60 -3.51 21.80
C ALA A 87 -1.19 -3.33 22.40
N CYS A 88 -0.14 -3.64 21.63
CA CYS A 88 1.26 -3.48 22.06
C CYS A 88 2.01 -2.45 21.21
N HIS A 89 1.58 -2.20 19.98
CA HIS A 89 2.25 -1.29 19.04
C HIS A 89 1.61 0.10 18.96
N ALA A 90 0.75 0.46 19.93
CA ALA A 90 0.18 1.78 20.12
C ALA A 90 -0.23 2.04 21.59
N GLY A 91 -0.48 3.31 21.93
CA GLY A 91 -1.05 3.77 23.19
C GLY A 91 -0.14 3.60 24.41
N TYR A 92 1.17 3.54 24.23
CA TYR A 92 2.12 3.39 25.32
C TYR A 92 2.66 4.75 25.79
N ASN A 93 2.64 4.96 27.11
CA ASN A 93 2.94 6.27 27.71
C ASN A 93 4.43 6.48 28.06
N SER A 94 5.30 5.52 27.73
CA SER A 94 6.71 5.53 28.13
C SER A 94 7.58 4.85 27.06
N PRO A 95 8.17 5.62 26.14
CA PRO A 95 8.07 7.08 26.02
C PRO A 95 6.68 7.48 25.47
N PRO A 96 6.14 8.64 25.85
CA PRO A 96 4.98 9.20 25.14
C PRO A 96 5.45 9.66 23.75
N ASP A 97 5.03 8.94 22.70
CA ASP A 97 5.47 9.19 21.33
C ASP A 97 4.41 8.81 20.29
N ASP A 98 3.15 9.19 20.53
CA ASP A 98 1.96 8.82 19.76
C ASP A 98 2.14 8.94 18.23
N ALA A 99 2.92 9.93 17.77
CA ALA A 99 3.16 10.18 16.34
C ALA A 99 4.09 9.14 15.69
N ASN A 100 4.97 8.52 16.48
CA ASN A 100 5.95 7.55 16.00
C ASN A 100 5.57 6.11 16.37
N GLU A 101 4.47 5.91 17.11
CA GLU A 101 3.95 4.58 17.38
C GLU A 101 3.63 3.88 16.06
N THR A 102 4.19 2.69 15.87
CA THR A 102 4.10 1.91 14.63
C THR A 102 2.68 1.85 14.08
N TRP A 103 1.70 1.58 14.95
CA TRP A 103 0.30 1.48 14.56
C TRP A 103 -0.28 2.80 14.03
N HIS A 104 0.00 3.92 14.69
CA HIS A 104 -0.52 5.22 14.29
C HIS A 104 0.16 5.74 13.02
N ALA A 105 1.49 5.59 12.93
CA ALA A 105 2.26 5.99 11.75
C ALA A 105 1.80 5.21 10.49
N TRP A 106 1.69 3.88 10.60
CA TRP A 106 1.18 3.03 9.51
C TRP A 106 -0.26 3.39 9.15
N GLY A 107 -1.12 3.61 10.14
CA GLY A 107 -2.54 3.93 9.94
C GLY A 107 -2.78 5.25 9.21
N GLY A 108 -1.81 6.17 9.23
CA GLY A 108 -1.85 7.42 8.44
C GLY A 108 -1.23 7.31 7.05
N SER A 109 -0.51 6.22 6.75
CA SER A 109 0.21 6.02 5.50
C SER A 109 -0.70 5.60 4.34
N MET A 110 -0.22 5.72 3.10
CA MET A 110 -0.95 5.15 1.96
C MET A 110 -0.98 3.62 1.94
N MET A 111 -0.09 2.94 2.68
CA MET A 111 -0.10 1.48 2.78
C MET A 111 -1.36 0.99 3.48
N SER A 112 -1.76 1.61 4.60
CA SER A 112 -3.01 1.27 5.30
C SER A 112 -4.27 1.73 4.57
N GLN A 113 -4.12 2.65 3.61
CA GLN A 113 -5.21 3.22 2.84
C GLN A 113 -5.29 2.71 1.40
N SER A 114 -4.43 1.76 1.01
CA SER A 114 -4.29 1.33 -0.40
C SER A 114 -5.55 0.73 -0.99
N ALA A 115 -6.41 0.12 -0.16
CA ALA A 115 -7.71 -0.43 -0.54
C ALA A 115 -8.87 0.58 -0.39
N ARG A 116 -8.64 1.72 0.25
CA ARG A 116 -9.62 2.81 0.45
C ARG A 116 -9.38 3.99 -0.51
N ASP A 117 -8.28 4.00 -1.24
CA ASP A 117 -7.91 5.09 -2.15
C ASP A 117 -8.91 5.23 -3.32
N PRO A 118 -9.67 6.34 -3.43
CA PRO A 118 -10.61 6.54 -4.53
C PRO A 118 -9.92 6.62 -5.90
N LEU A 119 -8.65 7.02 -5.99
CA LEU A 119 -7.90 6.96 -7.25
C LEU A 119 -7.62 5.53 -7.68
N PHE A 120 -7.28 4.64 -6.74
CA PHE A 120 -7.15 3.22 -7.02
C PHE A 120 -8.44 2.65 -7.58
N TRP A 121 -9.59 2.92 -6.96
CA TRP A 121 -10.88 2.42 -7.44
C TRP A 121 -11.26 2.94 -8.84
N ALA A 122 -10.96 4.20 -9.14
CA ALA A 122 -11.16 4.74 -10.48
C ALA A 122 -10.24 4.08 -11.52
N ALA A 123 -8.98 3.85 -11.17
CA ALA A 123 -8.03 3.15 -12.04
C ALA A 123 -8.39 1.67 -12.23
N LEU A 124 -8.91 1.01 -11.20
CA LEU A 124 -9.38 -0.37 -11.24
C LEU A 124 -10.55 -0.54 -12.22
N ASP A 125 -11.50 0.40 -12.22
CA ASP A 125 -12.62 0.42 -13.16
C ASP A 125 -12.15 0.57 -14.61
N ILE A 126 -11.20 1.48 -14.87
CA ILE A 126 -10.59 1.65 -16.20
C ILE A 126 -9.84 0.39 -16.63
N ALA A 127 -9.04 -0.20 -15.73
CA ALA A 127 -8.29 -1.42 -16.02
C ALA A 127 -9.22 -2.59 -16.42
N ASN A 128 -10.36 -2.74 -15.74
CA ASN A 128 -11.36 -3.75 -16.09
C ASN A 128 -12.16 -3.41 -17.36
N ALA A 129 -12.30 -2.12 -17.69
CA ALA A 129 -12.93 -1.69 -18.93
C ALA A 129 -12.04 -1.94 -20.16
N ASP A 130 -10.71 -1.88 -19.99
CA ASP A 130 -9.73 -2.14 -21.05
C ASP A 130 -9.38 -3.63 -21.18
N VAL A 131 -9.31 -4.35 -20.06
CA VAL A 131 -8.91 -5.76 -19.98
C VAL A 131 -9.85 -6.52 -19.06
N GLU A 132 -10.47 -7.59 -19.57
CA GLU A 132 -11.30 -8.47 -18.75
C GLU A 132 -10.45 -9.07 -17.61
N ASN A 133 -10.94 -8.99 -16.37
CA ASN A 133 -10.23 -9.40 -15.15
C ASN A 133 -8.98 -8.59 -14.79
N GLY A 134 -8.64 -7.51 -15.52
CA GLY A 134 -7.40 -6.74 -15.32
C GLY A 134 -7.19 -6.27 -13.88
N GLY A 135 -8.27 -5.94 -13.16
CA GLY A 135 -8.18 -5.47 -11.78
C GLY A 135 -7.70 -6.51 -10.77
N ALA A 136 -7.79 -7.81 -11.06
CA ALA A 136 -7.29 -8.87 -10.18
C ALA A 136 -5.78 -8.74 -9.94
N PHE A 137 -5.04 -8.29 -10.96
CA PHE A 137 -3.61 -8.00 -10.87
C PHE A 137 -3.32 -6.86 -9.89
N CYS A 138 -4.13 -5.79 -9.92
CA CYS A 138 -3.96 -4.61 -9.07
C CYS A 138 -4.28 -4.90 -7.59
N ILE A 139 -5.33 -5.67 -7.35
CA ILE A 139 -5.80 -6.03 -6.00
C ILE A 139 -4.74 -6.78 -5.20
N ARG A 140 -3.89 -7.56 -5.88
CA ARG A 140 -2.78 -8.29 -5.24
C ARG A 140 -1.83 -7.38 -4.45
N CYS A 141 -1.59 -6.15 -4.91
CA CYS A 141 -0.80 -5.14 -4.18
C CYS A 141 -1.65 -4.24 -3.28
N HIS A 142 -2.86 -3.88 -3.71
CA HIS A 142 -3.67 -2.84 -3.04
C HIS A 142 -4.56 -3.36 -1.91
N ALA A 143 -5.00 -4.62 -1.98
CA ALA A 143 -5.71 -5.31 -0.89
C ALA A 143 -5.17 -6.76 -0.75
N PRO A 144 -3.92 -6.94 -0.32
CA PRO A 144 -3.26 -8.26 -0.33
C PRO A 144 -3.96 -9.30 0.52
N GLN A 145 -4.57 -8.92 1.66
CA GLN A 145 -5.38 -9.86 2.46
C GLN A 145 -6.55 -10.43 1.64
N ALA A 146 -7.32 -9.56 0.98
CA ALA A 146 -8.43 -10.00 0.14
C ALA A 146 -7.95 -10.96 -0.95
N TRP A 147 -6.84 -10.62 -1.62
CA TRP A 147 -6.24 -11.48 -2.64
C TRP A 147 -5.86 -12.86 -2.08
N LEU A 148 -5.01 -12.90 -1.05
CA LEU A 148 -4.45 -14.12 -0.47
C LEU A 148 -5.53 -15.06 0.08
N GLU A 149 -6.63 -14.50 0.59
CA GLU A 149 -7.74 -15.26 1.17
C GLU A 149 -8.88 -15.53 0.16
N GLY A 150 -8.65 -15.33 -1.14
CA GLY A 150 -9.59 -15.74 -2.20
C GLY A 150 -10.77 -14.78 -2.43
N ARG A 151 -10.66 -13.53 -1.96
CA ARG A 151 -11.63 -12.43 -2.15
C ARG A 151 -11.16 -11.38 -3.15
N GLY A 152 -10.11 -11.65 -3.93
CA GLY A 152 -9.52 -10.73 -4.90
C GLY A 152 -10.25 -10.66 -6.25
N ALA A 153 -11.59 -10.64 -6.27
CA ALA A 153 -12.36 -10.49 -7.53
C ALA A 153 -11.94 -9.23 -8.27
N ALA A 154 -11.81 -9.27 -9.60
CA ALA A 154 -11.18 -8.20 -10.37
C ALA A 154 -11.85 -6.82 -10.24
N ASP A 155 -13.15 -6.78 -10.00
CA ASP A 155 -13.92 -5.55 -9.77
C ASP A 155 -13.87 -5.07 -8.32
N GLY A 156 -13.16 -5.78 -7.44
CA GLY A 156 -13.06 -5.52 -6.01
C GLY A 156 -14.35 -5.77 -5.23
N SER A 157 -15.39 -6.34 -5.83
CA SER A 157 -16.72 -6.52 -5.21
C SER A 157 -16.74 -7.43 -3.97
N GLN A 158 -15.67 -8.20 -3.77
CA GLN A 158 -15.52 -9.13 -2.65
C GLN A 158 -14.62 -8.59 -1.51
N ILE A 159 -13.98 -7.42 -1.69
CA ILE A 159 -13.19 -6.76 -0.66
C ILE A 159 -14.14 -6.31 0.47
N ALA A 160 -13.89 -6.76 1.70
CA ALA A 160 -14.75 -6.47 2.84
C ALA A 160 -14.01 -6.43 4.17
N GLY A 161 -14.60 -5.73 5.15
CA GLY A 161 -14.08 -5.72 6.52
C GLY A 161 -12.62 -5.25 6.59
N ASP A 162 -11.78 -6.04 7.25
CA ASP A 162 -10.36 -5.72 7.45
C ASP A 162 -9.54 -5.72 6.15
N ASP A 163 -10.07 -6.23 5.02
CA ASP A 163 -9.41 -6.11 3.72
C ASP A 163 -9.16 -4.64 3.33
N PHE A 164 -10.01 -3.72 3.80
CA PHE A 164 -9.86 -2.28 3.55
C PHE A 164 -8.66 -1.65 4.29
N GLU A 165 -8.03 -2.37 5.20
CA GLU A 165 -6.75 -1.97 5.83
C GLU A 165 -5.54 -2.08 4.88
N GLY A 166 -5.77 -2.45 3.61
CA GLY A 166 -4.77 -2.33 2.55
C GLY A 166 -3.56 -3.25 2.77
N VAL A 167 -2.36 -2.68 2.65
CA VAL A 167 -1.09 -3.36 2.95
C VAL A 167 -0.88 -3.38 4.46
N GLN A 168 -1.24 -4.51 5.07
CA GLN A 168 -1.30 -4.72 6.51
C GLN A 168 0.02 -5.17 7.13
N CYS A 169 0.10 -5.12 8.48
CA CYS A 169 1.29 -5.51 9.24
C CYS A 169 1.80 -6.90 8.84
N GLU A 170 0.92 -7.91 8.87
CA GLU A 170 1.30 -9.29 8.56
C GLU A 170 1.62 -9.53 7.10
N VAL A 171 1.14 -8.71 6.17
CA VAL A 171 1.50 -8.84 4.76
C VAL A 171 3.01 -8.65 4.61
N CYS A 172 3.56 -7.56 5.14
CA CYS A 172 5.01 -7.30 5.12
C CYS A 172 5.76 -8.22 6.07
N HIS A 173 5.29 -8.35 7.32
CA HIS A 173 5.96 -9.12 8.36
C HIS A 173 5.84 -10.64 8.21
N ARG A 174 5.23 -11.16 7.14
CA ARG A 174 5.30 -12.58 6.75
C ARG A 174 5.95 -12.78 5.37
N LEU A 175 6.49 -11.73 4.75
CA LEU A 175 7.17 -11.87 3.45
C LEU A 175 8.46 -12.66 3.57
N VAL A 176 8.57 -13.67 2.73
CA VAL A 176 9.76 -14.51 2.56
C VAL A 176 10.56 -13.98 1.39
N ASP A 177 11.88 -13.94 1.56
CA ASP A 177 12.80 -13.64 0.47
C ASP A 177 12.66 -14.67 -0.65
N PRO A 178 12.33 -14.28 -1.89
CA PRO A 178 12.29 -15.18 -3.03
C PRO A 178 13.61 -15.91 -3.31
N VAL A 179 14.75 -15.36 -2.86
CA VAL A 179 16.08 -15.90 -3.06
C VAL A 179 16.72 -16.22 -1.71
N TYR A 180 16.68 -17.49 -1.31
CA TYR A 180 17.24 -17.90 -0.02
C TYR A 180 18.74 -17.56 0.12
N ALA A 181 19.07 -16.92 1.25
CA ALA A 181 20.41 -16.72 1.76
C ALA A 181 20.56 -17.41 3.11
N THR A 182 21.76 -17.83 3.47
CA THR A 182 22.04 -18.55 4.74
C THR A 182 21.75 -17.73 5.99
N GLU A 183 21.68 -16.42 5.84
CA GLU A 183 21.37 -15.44 6.86
C GLU A 183 19.85 -15.28 7.07
N ASN A 184 19.03 -15.70 6.10
CA ASN A 184 17.57 -15.76 6.23
C ASN A 184 17.14 -16.94 7.12
N PRO A 185 15.96 -16.88 7.76
CA PRO A 185 15.46 -17.97 8.61
C PRO A 185 15.47 -19.33 7.90
N ASP A 186 15.90 -20.39 8.58
CA ASP A 186 15.86 -21.78 8.04
C ASP A 186 14.46 -22.19 7.58
N ARG A 187 13.42 -21.63 8.21
CA ARG A 187 12.01 -21.81 7.82
C ARG A 187 11.75 -21.45 6.36
N ASP A 188 12.49 -20.50 5.80
CA ASP A 188 12.28 -20.01 4.43
C ASP A 188 12.51 -21.11 3.41
N LEU A 189 13.38 -22.08 3.69
CA LEU A 189 13.56 -23.26 2.84
C LEU A 189 12.28 -24.09 2.72
N ILE A 190 11.48 -24.18 3.79
CA ILE A 190 10.20 -24.90 3.78
C ILE A 190 9.17 -24.13 2.96
N VAL A 191 9.07 -22.81 3.19
CA VAL A 191 8.11 -21.97 2.46
C VAL A 191 8.43 -21.96 0.98
N LEU A 192 9.69 -21.72 0.60
CA LEU A 192 10.14 -21.67 -0.80
C LEU A 192 9.96 -23.01 -1.52
N ALA A 193 10.11 -24.14 -0.82
CA ALA A 193 9.84 -25.46 -1.40
C ALA A 193 8.36 -25.68 -1.76
N GLY A 194 7.45 -24.92 -1.16
CA GLY A 194 6.02 -24.93 -1.47
C GLY A 194 5.62 -24.05 -2.66
N ILE A 195 6.51 -23.17 -3.15
CA ILE A 195 6.19 -22.22 -4.21
C ILE A 195 6.50 -22.80 -5.58
N SER A 196 5.47 -22.96 -6.42
CA SER A 196 5.60 -23.42 -7.79
C SER A 196 4.57 -22.76 -8.71
N PRO A 197 4.99 -22.08 -9.80
CA PRO A 197 6.36 -21.77 -10.17
C PRO A 197 7.06 -20.83 -9.19
N THR A 198 8.39 -20.84 -9.20
CA THR A 198 9.22 -19.96 -8.36
C THR A 198 9.15 -18.52 -8.85
N VAL A 199 9.27 -17.56 -7.92
CA VAL A 199 9.43 -16.14 -8.26
C VAL A 199 10.86 -15.91 -8.77
N SER A 200 11.00 -15.55 -10.04
CA SER A 200 12.30 -15.36 -10.71
C SER A 200 12.67 -13.90 -10.95
N VAL A 201 11.74 -12.98 -10.71
CA VAL A 201 11.89 -11.54 -10.94
C VAL A 201 11.31 -10.80 -9.73
N THR A 202 12.04 -9.81 -9.22
CA THR A 202 11.53 -8.92 -8.17
C THR A 202 10.36 -8.11 -8.72
N GLY A 203 9.29 -7.99 -7.93
CA GLY A 203 8.16 -7.13 -8.25
C GLY A 203 7.00 -7.83 -8.92
N THR A 204 6.16 -7.04 -9.60
CA THR A 204 4.94 -7.50 -10.28
C THR A 204 4.00 -8.25 -9.34
N ALA A 205 4.04 -7.89 -8.06
CA ALA A 205 3.32 -8.53 -6.98
C ALA A 205 3.71 -9.99 -6.71
N GLY A 206 4.88 -10.46 -7.16
CA GLY A 206 5.43 -11.80 -6.90
C GLY A 206 5.79 -12.08 -5.43
N MET A 207 4.89 -11.74 -4.50
CA MET A 207 5.06 -11.92 -3.07
C MET A 207 5.01 -13.40 -2.68
N ILE A 208 5.90 -13.76 -1.76
CA ILE A 208 5.86 -15.04 -1.05
C ILE A 208 5.55 -14.71 0.41
N VAL A 209 4.41 -15.18 0.88
CA VAL A 209 3.92 -15.02 2.25
C VAL A 209 4.01 -16.38 2.93
N ASP A 210 4.59 -16.41 4.13
CA ASP A 210 4.64 -17.61 4.95
C ASP A 210 3.21 -18.13 5.19
N PRO A 211 2.90 -19.41 4.89
CA PRO A 211 1.54 -19.93 5.03
C PRO A 211 1.05 -20.01 6.48
N LEU A 212 1.97 -20.05 7.46
CA LEU A 212 1.63 -19.96 8.89
C LEU A 212 1.84 -18.53 9.41
N ASP A 213 1.24 -18.18 10.56
CA ASP A 213 1.48 -16.92 11.27
C ASP A 213 2.88 -16.90 11.92
N GLU A 214 3.90 -16.83 11.06
CA GLU A 214 5.32 -16.88 11.39
C GLU A 214 5.97 -15.57 10.95
N ARG A 215 5.83 -14.61 11.86
CA ARG A 215 6.22 -13.22 11.63
C ARG A 215 7.73 -13.05 11.67
N ARG A 216 8.22 -11.98 11.07
CA ARG A 216 9.64 -11.77 10.81
C ARG A 216 9.97 -10.29 10.75
N GLY A 217 11.22 -9.97 11.03
CA GLY A 217 11.69 -8.60 11.07
C GLY A 217 13.20 -8.52 11.31
N PRO A 218 13.75 -7.31 11.34
CA PRO A 218 15.20 -7.11 11.38
C PRO A 218 15.83 -7.35 12.77
N PHE A 219 15.04 -7.41 13.84
CA PHE A 219 15.53 -7.37 15.22
C PHE A 219 15.45 -8.71 15.93
N ASP A 220 16.49 -9.03 16.69
CA ASP A 220 16.52 -10.15 17.64
C ASP A 220 16.01 -9.69 19.01
N LEU A 221 14.70 -9.80 19.23
CA LEU A 221 14.08 -9.36 20.48
C LEU A 221 14.61 -10.11 21.71
N GLN A 222 14.99 -11.38 21.56
CA GLN A 222 15.52 -12.17 22.66
C GLN A 222 16.89 -11.65 23.10
N THR A 223 17.74 -11.25 22.14
CA THR A 223 19.02 -10.60 22.44
C THR A 223 18.82 -9.17 22.95
N ASP A 224 17.93 -8.40 22.32
CA ASP A 224 17.75 -6.97 22.59
C ASP A 224 17.07 -6.70 23.94
N TRP A 225 16.07 -7.50 24.30
CA TRP A 225 15.24 -7.29 25.51
C TRP A 225 15.51 -8.34 26.59
N SER A 226 16.42 -9.30 26.35
CA SER A 226 16.61 -10.50 27.18
C SER A 226 15.35 -11.38 27.30
N PHE A 227 14.33 -11.14 26.48
CA PHE A 227 13.05 -11.86 26.44
C PHE A 227 12.31 -11.50 25.14
N ASN A 228 11.64 -12.47 24.51
CA ASN A 228 10.75 -12.19 23.37
C ASN A 228 9.32 -11.84 23.85
N PRO A 229 8.86 -10.58 23.67
CA PRO A 229 7.52 -10.12 24.04
C PRO A 229 6.38 -10.98 23.48
N HIS A 230 6.53 -11.50 22.26
CA HIS A 230 5.53 -12.33 21.61
C HIS A 230 5.52 -13.77 22.16
N GLY A 231 6.66 -14.22 22.71
CA GLY A 231 6.75 -15.47 23.47
C GLY A 231 5.82 -15.50 24.69
N ALA A 232 5.50 -14.36 25.31
CA ALA A 232 4.48 -14.28 26.37
C ALA A 232 3.06 -14.59 25.87
N LEU A 233 2.81 -14.48 24.57
CA LEU A 233 1.56 -14.85 23.93
C LEU A 233 1.59 -16.31 23.41
N GLY A 234 2.68 -17.04 23.67
CA GLY A 234 2.87 -18.43 23.22
C GLY A 234 3.34 -18.53 21.77
N LEU A 235 4.05 -17.52 21.28
CA LEU A 235 4.42 -17.38 19.88
C LEU A 235 5.96 -17.35 19.75
N ASP A 236 6.51 -18.15 18.83
CA ASP A 236 7.97 -18.32 18.68
C ASP A 236 8.62 -17.29 17.73
N TRP A 237 7.86 -16.29 17.27
CA TRP A 237 8.26 -15.21 16.35
C TRP A 237 8.48 -13.85 17.07
N PRO A 238 9.11 -12.82 16.46
CA PRO A 238 9.57 -12.74 15.07
C PRO A 238 10.82 -13.57 14.81
N LEU A 239 10.89 -14.17 13.64
CA LEU A 239 12.12 -14.67 13.04
C LEU A 239 13.00 -13.49 12.60
N VAL A 240 14.30 -13.55 12.88
CA VAL A 240 15.24 -12.51 12.42
C VAL A 240 15.46 -12.70 10.92
N SER A 241 15.18 -11.65 10.12
CA SER A 241 15.19 -11.72 8.66
C SER A 241 15.95 -10.53 8.05
N PRO A 242 17.12 -10.76 7.45
CA PRO A 242 17.86 -9.77 6.66
C PRO A 242 17.04 -9.16 5.53
N TYR A 243 16.15 -9.95 4.89
CA TYR A 243 15.25 -9.46 3.84
C TYR A 243 14.44 -8.22 4.25
N HIS A 244 14.12 -8.08 5.55
CA HIS A 244 13.42 -6.89 6.08
C HIS A 244 14.28 -5.63 6.12
N GLN A 245 15.59 -5.75 5.85
CA GLN A 245 16.56 -4.67 5.67
C GLN A 245 17.04 -4.57 4.22
N GLU A 246 16.31 -5.14 3.26
CA GLU A 246 16.65 -5.08 1.84
C GLU A 246 15.60 -4.30 1.05
N ALA A 247 16.03 -3.49 0.10
CA ALA A 247 15.13 -2.77 -0.80
C ALA A 247 14.23 -3.70 -1.62
N MET A 248 14.65 -4.96 -1.83
CA MET A 248 13.90 -5.98 -2.56
C MET A 248 12.53 -6.25 -1.93
N LEU A 249 12.41 -6.14 -0.60
CA LEU A 249 11.12 -6.26 0.09
C LEU A 249 10.10 -5.27 -0.48
N CYS A 250 10.47 -4.00 -0.62
CA CYS A 250 9.62 -2.98 -1.23
C CYS A 250 9.42 -3.21 -2.73
N GLY A 251 10.47 -3.72 -3.39
CA GLY A 251 10.45 -4.05 -4.82
C GLY A 251 9.33 -5.02 -5.21
N THR A 252 8.89 -5.90 -4.30
CA THR A 252 7.73 -6.79 -4.47
C THR A 252 6.49 -6.09 -5.05
N CYS A 253 6.22 -4.85 -4.61
CA CYS A 253 5.08 -4.05 -5.07
C CYS A 253 5.49 -2.78 -5.83
N HIS A 254 6.79 -2.45 -5.87
CA HIS A 254 7.33 -1.22 -6.46
C HIS A 254 8.23 -1.46 -7.70
N ASP A 255 8.00 -2.56 -8.41
CA ASP A 255 8.58 -2.83 -9.74
C ASP A 255 7.54 -3.58 -10.58
N ILE A 256 6.67 -2.87 -11.30
CA ILE A 256 5.45 -3.45 -11.86
C ILE A 256 5.56 -3.60 -13.37
N SER A 257 5.55 -4.85 -13.84
CA SER A 257 5.46 -5.19 -15.26
C SER A 257 4.06 -5.70 -15.58
N ASN A 258 3.48 -5.25 -16.69
CA ASN A 258 2.22 -5.80 -17.19
C ASN A 258 2.46 -7.22 -17.73
N PRO A 259 1.83 -8.26 -17.15
CA PRO A 259 2.06 -9.66 -17.52
C PRO A 259 1.47 -10.05 -18.88
N LEU A 260 0.60 -9.23 -19.47
CA LEU A 260 -0.05 -9.53 -20.76
C LEU A 260 0.85 -9.28 -21.97
N LEU A 261 1.89 -8.46 -21.79
CA LEU A 261 2.76 -8.01 -22.87
C LEU A 261 4.17 -8.53 -22.65
N SER A 262 4.87 -8.91 -23.72
CA SER A 262 6.29 -9.23 -23.69
C SER A 262 7.06 -8.44 -24.75
N TRP A 263 8.28 -8.04 -24.42
CA TRP A 263 9.19 -7.41 -25.38
C TRP A 263 9.63 -8.42 -26.45
N ASN A 264 9.40 -8.08 -27.72
CA ASN A 264 9.90 -8.83 -28.86
C ASN A 264 11.12 -8.12 -29.46
N PRO A 265 12.35 -8.66 -29.33
CA PRO A 265 13.56 -8.00 -29.83
C PRO A 265 13.68 -8.02 -31.36
N THR A 266 12.87 -8.83 -32.06
CA THR A 266 12.87 -8.87 -33.54
C THR A 266 12.06 -7.74 -34.12
N THR A 267 10.92 -7.41 -33.50
CA THR A 267 10.02 -6.35 -33.95
C THR A 267 10.25 -5.03 -33.21
N GLU A 268 11.04 -5.04 -32.13
CA GLU A 268 11.29 -3.91 -31.23
C GLU A 268 10.00 -3.34 -30.63
N GLN A 269 9.06 -4.21 -30.30
CA GLN A 269 7.75 -3.83 -29.75
C GLN A 269 7.34 -4.74 -28.60
N TYR A 270 6.48 -4.22 -27.72
CA TYR A 270 5.74 -5.04 -26.78
C TYR A 270 4.53 -5.64 -27.48
N GLU A 271 4.40 -6.96 -27.42
CA GLU A 271 3.36 -7.73 -28.09
C GLU A 271 2.56 -8.52 -27.06
N LEU A 272 1.29 -8.77 -27.34
CA LEU A 272 0.45 -9.61 -26.48
C LEU A 272 0.99 -11.04 -26.45
N ASN A 273 1.00 -11.62 -25.25
CA ASN A 273 1.29 -13.03 -25.05
C ASN A 273 0.18 -13.93 -25.64
N ASP A 274 0.47 -15.22 -25.77
CA ASP A 274 -0.54 -16.19 -26.17
C ASP A 274 -1.70 -16.19 -25.15
N PRO A 275 -2.96 -16.17 -25.60
CA PRO A 275 -4.11 -16.09 -24.70
C PRO A 275 -4.27 -17.36 -23.86
N ASP A 276 -4.83 -17.19 -22.66
CA ASP A 276 -4.97 -18.22 -21.62
C ASP A 276 -3.63 -18.88 -21.25
N THR A 277 -2.55 -18.10 -21.24
CA THR A 277 -1.23 -18.58 -20.78
C THR A 277 -0.53 -17.53 -19.92
N PRO A 278 0.16 -17.93 -18.84
CA PRO A 278 0.99 -17.02 -18.07
C PRO A 278 2.08 -16.38 -18.95
N SER A 279 2.54 -15.20 -18.54
CA SER A 279 3.72 -14.58 -19.16
C SER A 279 4.87 -15.59 -19.23
N PRO A 280 5.49 -15.79 -20.40
CA PRO A 280 6.62 -16.71 -20.53
C PRO A 280 7.85 -16.23 -19.76
N ASP A 281 7.99 -14.91 -19.57
CA ASP A 281 9.07 -14.28 -18.83
C ASP A 281 8.63 -12.87 -18.36
N LEU A 282 8.33 -12.74 -17.07
CA LEU A 282 7.91 -11.47 -16.46
C LEU A 282 8.98 -10.37 -16.53
N SER A 283 10.26 -10.72 -16.75
CA SER A 283 11.33 -9.73 -16.94
C SER A 283 11.20 -8.98 -18.27
N GLN A 284 10.49 -9.57 -19.24
CA GLN A 284 10.20 -8.97 -20.54
C GLN A 284 8.87 -8.22 -20.55
N GLY A 285 8.17 -8.11 -19.41
CA GLY A 285 6.88 -7.45 -19.32
C GLY A 285 6.92 -5.95 -19.61
N PHE A 286 5.81 -5.38 -20.09
CA PHE A 286 5.73 -3.94 -20.34
C PHE A 286 5.82 -3.13 -19.03
N PRO A 287 6.68 -2.10 -18.95
CA PRO A 287 6.87 -1.33 -17.73
C PRO A 287 5.66 -0.45 -17.37
N VAL A 288 5.06 -0.72 -16.21
CA VAL A 288 4.05 0.15 -15.59
C VAL A 288 4.71 1.04 -14.52
N GLU A 289 5.52 0.43 -13.65
CA GLU A 289 6.31 1.11 -12.62
C GLU A 289 7.73 0.53 -12.59
N ARG A 290 8.75 1.37 -12.37
CA ARG A 290 10.15 0.95 -12.32
C ARG A 290 10.91 1.48 -11.11
N THR A 291 10.22 1.86 -10.03
CA THR A 291 10.81 2.51 -8.85
C THR A 291 11.98 1.71 -8.28
N TYR A 292 11.81 0.40 -8.07
CA TYR A 292 12.86 -0.47 -7.56
C TYR A 292 14.00 -0.63 -8.58
N SER A 293 13.69 -0.90 -9.85
CA SER A 293 14.72 -1.03 -10.89
C SER A 293 15.52 0.27 -11.11
N GLU A 294 14.87 1.43 -11.00
CA GLU A 294 15.52 2.75 -11.04
C GLU A 294 16.42 2.97 -9.84
N TRP A 295 15.98 2.61 -8.63
CA TRP A 295 16.82 2.59 -7.42
C TRP A 295 18.02 1.66 -7.58
N LEU A 296 17.79 0.44 -8.09
CA LEU A 296 18.81 -0.60 -8.27
C LEU A 296 19.96 -0.11 -9.17
N LEU A 297 19.64 0.71 -10.18
CA LEU A 297 20.59 1.30 -11.13
C LEU A 297 21.12 2.68 -10.70
N SER A 298 20.68 3.21 -9.56
CA SER A 298 21.08 4.52 -9.04
C SER A 298 22.32 4.47 -8.14
N SER A 299 22.78 5.65 -7.70
CA SER A 299 23.84 5.74 -6.69
C SER A 299 23.43 5.29 -5.28
N TYR A 300 22.12 5.15 -5.01
CA TYR A 300 21.63 4.69 -3.71
C TYR A 300 22.00 3.24 -3.47
N ASN A 301 21.89 2.37 -4.48
CA ASN A 301 22.26 0.96 -4.40
C ASN A 301 23.78 0.74 -4.44
N THR A 302 24.48 1.26 -3.45
CA THR A 302 25.91 1.04 -3.21
C THR A 302 26.15 0.79 -1.73
N PRO A 303 27.22 0.09 -1.32
CA PRO A 303 27.51 -0.13 0.09
C PRO A 303 27.72 1.17 0.90
N GLN A 304 28.04 2.28 0.23
CA GLN A 304 28.18 3.60 0.85
C GLN A 304 26.88 4.40 0.90
N GLY A 305 25.93 4.11 -0.01
CA GLY A 305 24.73 4.92 -0.21
C GLY A 305 25.01 6.37 -0.62
N VAL A 306 24.02 7.22 -0.41
CA VAL A 306 24.06 8.67 -0.70
C VAL A 306 23.96 9.44 0.60
N TYR A 307 24.79 10.48 0.77
CA TYR A 307 24.66 11.41 1.90
C TYR A 307 23.37 12.22 1.77
N ALA A 308 22.38 11.93 2.62
CA ALA A 308 21.05 12.55 2.59
C ALA A 308 20.41 12.57 4.00
N PRO A 309 21.04 13.26 4.97
CA PRO A 309 20.59 13.27 6.37
C PRO A 309 19.19 13.84 6.56
N GLN A 310 18.69 14.65 5.62
CA GLN A 310 17.34 15.19 5.65
C GLN A 310 16.25 14.12 5.48
N PHE A 311 16.61 12.92 5.02
CA PHE A 311 15.68 11.80 4.83
C PHE A 311 16.02 10.60 5.74
N GLY A 312 17.27 10.46 6.18
CA GLY A 312 17.76 9.28 6.89
C GLY A 312 17.40 9.18 8.37
N GLY A 313 16.73 10.19 8.95
CA GLY A 313 16.46 10.23 10.39
C GLY A 313 17.77 10.26 11.19
N ASN A 314 18.04 9.18 11.93
CA ASN A 314 19.28 8.97 12.66
C ASN A 314 20.47 8.50 11.78
N LYS A 315 20.29 8.38 10.46
CA LYS A 315 21.35 8.07 9.48
C LYS A 315 21.74 9.29 8.65
N ASP A 316 23.05 9.46 8.42
CA ASP A 316 23.60 10.46 7.50
C ASP A 316 23.57 10.00 6.03
N TYR A 317 23.67 8.68 5.81
CA TYR A 317 23.71 8.05 4.50
C TYR A 317 22.54 7.10 4.34
N VAL A 318 21.95 7.10 3.16
CA VAL A 318 20.78 6.28 2.80
C VAL A 318 21.11 5.46 1.56
N SER A 319 20.74 4.18 1.58
CA SER A 319 21.16 3.18 0.60
C SER A 319 20.02 2.29 0.13
N ILE A 320 19.06 1.99 1.00
CA ILE A 320 17.86 1.20 0.69
C ILE A 320 16.59 2.05 0.85
N CYS A 321 15.46 1.54 0.34
CA CYS A 321 14.15 2.20 0.42
C CYS A 321 13.81 2.60 1.86
N GLN A 322 14.02 1.68 2.80
CA GLN A 322 13.73 1.82 4.21
C GLN A 322 14.52 2.96 4.87
N ASP A 323 15.74 3.27 4.40
CA ASP A 323 16.56 4.32 5.02
C ASP A 323 15.88 5.70 4.94
N CYS A 324 15.06 5.95 3.91
CA CYS A 324 14.29 7.20 3.77
C CYS A 324 12.82 7.04 4.18
N HIS A 325 12.18 5.94 3.75
CA HIS A 325 10.73 5.74 3.89
C HIS A 325 10.32 4.99 5.15
N MET A 326 11.30 4.45 5.88
CA MET A 326 11.15 3.90 7.22
C MET A 326 12.32 4.36 8.10
N HIS A 327 12.68 5.64 7.97
CA HIS A 327 13.93 6.16 8.51
C HIS A 327 14.08 5.90 10.01
N ASP A 328 15.32 5.69 10.44
CA ASP A 328 15.64 5.39 11.82
C ASP A 328 15.27 6.57 12.71
N ILE A 329 14.47 6.31 13.75
CA ILE A 329 14.16 7.26 14.81
C ILE A 329 14.62 6.72 16.16
N THR A 330 14.77 7.62 17.12
CA THR A 330 14.93 7.23 18.52
C THR A 330 13.56 7.04 19.14
N GLY A 331 13.17 5.78 19.38
CA GLY A 331 11.82 5.47 19.81
C GLY A 331 11.64 4.03 20.27
N ALA A 332 10.40 3.73 20.63
CA ALA A 332 9.95 2.41 21.02
C ALA A 332 9.28 1.71 19.83
N ALA A 333 9.48 0.40 19.69
CA ALA A 333 8.77 -0.39 18.68
C ALA A 333 7.37 -0.85 19.15
N GLY A 334 7.17 -0.89 20.46
CA GLY A 334 5.98 -1.41 21.13
C GLY A 334 6.21 -1.53 22.63
N ALA A 335 5.18 -1.88 23.38
CA ALA A 335 5.24 -2.04 24.83
C ALA A 335 4.40 -3.22 25.32
N ILE A 336 4.92 -3.94 26.33
CA ILE A 336 4.17 -4.97 27.07
C ILE A 336 4.11 -4.59 28.54
N GLY A 337 2.90 -4.57 29.09
CA GLY A 337 2.68 -4.15 30.48
C GLY A 337 3.12 -2.72 30.77
N GLY A 338 3.17 -1.86 29.73
CA GLY A 338 3.62 -0.47 29.83
C GLY A 338 5.14 -0.27 29.78
N ASN A 339 5.94 -1.34 29.65
CA ASN A 339 7.38 -1.25 29.49
C ASN A 339 7.76 -1.37 28.01
N SER A 340 8.70 -0.53 27.58
CA SER A 340 9.29 -0.56 26.26
C SER A 340 10.81 -0.41 26.32
N VAL A 341 11.50 -0.88 25.28
CA VAL A 341 12.93 -0.63 25.07
C VAL A 341 13.09 0.39 23.96
N ILE A 342 13.82 1.45 24.29
CA ILE A 342 14.18 2.49 23.33
C ILE A 342 15.32 2.00 22.46
N ARG A 343 15.20 2.23 21.16
CA ARG A 343 16.28 2.03 20.19
C ARG A 343 16.55 3.32 19.44
N ASN A 344 17.72 3.42 18.82
CA ASN A 344 18.06 4.53 17.93
C ASN A 344 17.87 4.18 16.44
N ASP A 345 17.57 2.92 16.16
CA ASP A 345 17.36 2.35 14.84
C ASP A 345 15.91 1.90 14.66
N GLN A 346 14.95 2.51 15.37
CA GLN A 346 13.54 2.14 15.23
C GLN A 346 13.01 2.61 13.88
N PRO A 347 12.50 1.73 13.00
CA PRO A 347 11.97 2.15 11.71
C PRO A 347 10.61 2.83 11.88
N LEU A 348 10.49 4.10 11.46
CA LEU A 348 9.22 4.83 11.48
C LEU A 348 8.30 4.31 10.36
N HIS A 349 7.12 3.78 10.70
CA HIS A 349 6.19 3.21 9.71
C HIS A 349 5.25 4.25 9.07
N ASP A 350 5.70 5.50 8.90
CA ASP A 350 4.88 6.53 8.24
C ASP A 350 4.78 6.32 6.72
N LEU A 351 5.80 5.68 6.12
CA LEU A 351 5.87 5.25 4.72
C LEU A 351 5.45 6.36 3.76
N THR A 352 5.83 7.59 4.11
CA THR A 352 5.31 8.79 3.45
C THR A 352 5.84 8.90 2.02
N GLY A 353 4.92 9.19 1.09
CA GLY A 353 5.21 9.46 -0.32
C GLY A 353 4.51 10.73 -0.82
N ALA A 354 4.29 10.83 -2.13
CA ALA A 354 3.70 12.03 -2.75
C ALA A 354 2.20 12.22 -2.46
N SER A 355 1.46 11.13 -2.20
CA SER A 355 -0.01 11.15 -2.03
C SER A 355 -0.45 11.57 -0.63
N THR A 356 0.08 12.68 -0.12
CA THR A 356 -0.22 13.21 1.23
C THR A 356 -1.64 13.72 1.38
N TRP A 357 -2.36 13.95 0.29
CA TRP A 357 -3.71 14.50 0.29
C TRP A 357 -4.80 13.42 0.41
N VAL A 358 -4.52 12.18 0.01
CA VAL A 358 -5.51 11.08 0.06
C VAL A 358 -5.87 10.75 1.51
N PRO A 359 -4.93 10.52 2.45
CA PRO A 359 -5.30 10.27 3.85
C PRO A 359 -6.11 11.41 4.48
N LEU A 360 -5.92 12.66 4.01
CA LEU A 360 -6.69 13.82 4.47
C LEU A 360 -8.12 13.87 3.91
N MET A 361 -8.35 13.31 2.72
CA MET A 361 -9.67 13.31 2.08
C MET A 361 -10.55 12.14 2.54
N LEU A 362 -9.96 10.99 2.89
CA LEU A 362 -10.69 9.76 3.20
C LEU A 362 -11.75 9.93 4.31
N PRO A 363 -11.48 10.65 5.43
CA PRO A 363 -12.49 10.91 6.45
C PRO A 363 -13.71 11.71 5.95
N LEU A 364 -13.59 12.36 4.79
CA LEU A 364 -14.66 13.12 4.14
C LEU A 364 -15.35 12.31 3.02
N HIS A 365 -14.80 11.16 2.64
CA HIS A 365 -15.31 10.35 1.54
C HIS A 365 -16.59 9.60 1.95
N PRO A 366 -17.70 9.67 1.18
CA PRO A 366 -18.99 9.12 1.61
C PRO A 366 -18.98 7.59 1.79
N VAL A 367 -18.10 6.88 1.08
CA VAL A 367 -17.98 5.41 1.16
C VAL A 367 -16.93 4.98 2.17
N PHE A 368 -15.76 5.64 2.19
CA PHE A 368 -14.57 5.16 2.91
C PHE A 368 -14.37 5.84 4.26
N SER A 369 -15.13 6.90 4.60
CA SER A 369 -15.06 7.53 5.93
C SER A 369 -15.58 6.64 7.06
N GLN A 370 -16.28 5.55 6.76
CA GLN A 370 -16.91 4.65 7.73
C GLN A 370 -16.22 3.29 7.83
N THR A 371 -15.25 3.03 6.96
CA THR A 371 -14.46 1.79 6.89
C THR A 371 -13.08 2.06 7.46
#